data_AF-A0A954BSM2-F1
#
_entry.id   AF-A0A954BSM2-F1
#
_cell.length_a   1.000
_cell.length_b   1.000
_cell.length_c   1.000
_cell.angle_alpha   90.00
_cell.angle_beta   90.00
_cell.angle_gamma   90.00
#
_symmetry.space_group_name_H-M   'P 1'
#
loop_
_entity.id
_entity.type
_entity.pdbx_description
1 polymer ?
#
loop_
_entity_poly.entity_id
_entity_poly.type
_entity_poly.pdbx_seq_one_letter_code
_entity_poly.pdbx_strand_id
1 'polypeptide(L)'
;MRRLIPLLCAALLLPCFVSHAQEAEYKPPRKWTFGLFGGAFDAKLKLSQGGARDAEGNIAITVGDRLLKWDGDELKDRDDFCRKLYASKPGDVVEIQFAHPKEGEDGEEIKTAKIKLGDPRSAWSELYTHLDDRKRTYDWLKNEDVTKGGPLREKLWPLIEKHELPTAWDNLIAAHEREIDLWDSYENLSSTDLLLSDPLAAHQWISDVGDAMADDSYDAMATLLLDRDLIDIEVPELPEVPGDPTPETLSAWYGRLADVALKMIDPFGERRTTPEFADLHKQVLAAVFHWRGEKGFDDSAALVDSMRKQDFSCASTLMSLRIAMSLLTGGLKSVWSKDPSENAAFPLPKGVKLADFVEGDAICFKSSYGLIAIGGPDRNIWKGGPKAPAVILDVGGDDEYLDCANTRLDRGISAVIDLKGDDHYRSTGKWGVACGMLGTSIIDDREGNDTYECGDWGIGAAFGGIGLLIDRKGNDRYLGGTNSIGCAAYGVGGVIDLEGNDIYDSHGYSVGCGQPGGIGFVLDHAGDDRYRCTGEEPSGYGTEGEWMGGGIGCGFGWRTLACGGIGLVV
;
A
#
# COMPACT_ATOMS: atom_id res chain seq x y z
N MET A 1 -16.88 16.97 -37.16
CA MET A 1 -17.33 15.56 -37.03
C MET A 1 -16.34 14.75 -36.18
N ARG A 2 -15.99 15.31 -35.01
CA ARG A 2 -15.26 14.78 -33.85
C ARG A 2 -15.84 15.62 -32.69
N ARG A 3 -16.26 15.01 -31.59
CA ARG A 3 -17.27 15.47 -30.59
C ARG A 3 -18.70 15.01 -30.91
N LEU A 4 -19.00 13.71 -30.75
CA LEU A 4 -20.38 13.18 -30.58
C LEU A 4 -20.46 11.69 -30.18
N ILE A 5 -19.48 11.15 -29.43
CA ILE A 5 -19.49 9.74 -28.99
C ILE A 5 -19.40 9.52 -27.46
N PRO A 6 -18.96 10.46 -26.59
CA PRO A 6 -19.11 10.24 -25.14
C PRO A 6 -20.51 10.52 -24.57
N LEU A 7 -21.46 11.00 -25.39
CA LEU A 7 -22.79 11.45 -24.93
C LEU A 7 -23.93 10.48 -25.28
N LEU A 8 -23.62 9.28 -25.77
CA LEU A 8 -24.61 8.28 -26.20
C LEU A 8 -24.69 7.01 -25.32
N CYS A 9 -23.88 6.90 -24.26
CA CYS A 9 -24.02 5.82 -23.27
C CYS A 9 -24.73 6.24 -21.98
N ALA A 10 -25.13 7.52 -21.84
CA ALA A 10 -25.87 8.04 -20.69
C ALA A 10 -27.41 8.07 -20.87
N ALA A 11 -27.97 7.42 -21.90
CA ALA A 11 -29.41 7.56 -22.22
C ALA A 11 -30.17 6.27 -22.56
N LEU A 12 -29.58 5.09 -22.34
CA LEU A 12 -30.31 3.82 -22.43
C LEU A 12 -29.90 2.96 -21.25
N LEU A 13 -30.72 2.97 -20.19
CA LEU A 13 -31.11 1.80 -19.39
C LEU A 13 -31.82 2.23 -18.09
N LEU A 14 -33.12 2.45 -18.19
CA LEU A 14 -34.12 2.18 -17.14
C LEU A 14 -35.40 1.74 -17.89
N PRO A 15 -36.27 0.84 -17.38
CA PRO A 15 -36.14 -0.18 -16.32
C PRO A 15 -36.69 -1.58 -16.78
N CYS A 16 -36.86 -2.51 -15.82
CA CYS A 16 -37.51 -3.85 -15.87
C CYS A 16 -36.53 -5.03 -16.11
N PHE A 17 -36.38 -6.03 -15.22
CA PHE A 17 -37.40 -6.77 -14.49
C PHE A 17 -37.02 -7.09 -13.03
N VAL A 18 -38.05 -7.08 -12.19
CA VAL A 18 -38.08 -7.52 -10.79
C VAL A 18 -38.03 -9.06 -10.75
N SER A 19 -37.07 -9.65 -10.03
CA SER A 19 -37.22 -10.98 -9.44
C SER A 19 -37.34 -10.85 -7.93
N HIS A 20 -38.50 -11.19 -7.39
CA HIS A 20 -38.74 -11.24 -5.95
C HIS A 20 -37.92 -12.39 -5.34
N ALA A 21 -36.78 -12.07 -4.75
CA ALA A 21 -36.24 -12.87 -3.66
C ALA A 21 -36.88 -12.36 -2.36
N GLN A 22 -37.52 -13.25 -1.60
CA GLN A 22 -37.97 -12.93 -0.25
C GLN A 22 -36.73 -12.61 0.60
N GLU A 23 -36.55 -11.32 0.92
CA GLU A 23 -35.60 -10.89 1.94
C GLU A 23 -35.99 -11.57 3.27
N ALA A 24 -35.14 -12.47 3.74
CA ALA A 24 -35.08 -12.74 5.17
C ALA A 24 -34.59 -11.43 5.81
N GLU A 25 -35.47 -10.79 6.57
CA GLU A 25 -35.23 -9.50 7.23
C GLU A 25 -34.02 -9.63 8.19
N TYR A 26 -32.81 -9.33 7.69
CA TYR A 26 -31.61 -9.23 8.50
C TYR A 26 -31.79 -8.04 9.45
N LYS A 27 -32.00 -8.33 10.74
CA LYS A 27 -32.03 -7.33 11.80
C LYS A 27 -30.63 -7.23 12.40
N PRO A 28 -29.78 -6.27 11.97
CA PRO A 28 -28.49 -6.06 12.61
C PRO A 28 -28.70 -5.83 14.11
N PRO A 29 -27.77 -6.27 14.98
CA PRO A 29 -27.81 -5.91 16.39
C PRO A 29 -27.92 -4.40 16.50
N ARG A 30 -28.80 -3.91 17.38
CA ARG A 30 -29.09 -2.49 17.48
C ARG A 30 -27.79 -1.75 17.89
N LYS A 31 -27.27 -0.87 17.05
CA LYS A 31 -26.05 -0.10 17.30
C LYS A 31 -26.45 1.32 17.73
N TRP A 32 -26.15 1.71 18.97
CA TRP A 32 -26.18 3.11 19.44
C TRP A 32 -24.92 3.39 20.25
N THR A 33 -24.58 4.67 20.38
CA THR A 33 -23.34 5.13 21.01
C THR A 33 -23.61 5.76 22.36
N PHE A 34 -22.59 5.71 23.23
CA PHE A 34 -22.57 6.48 24.47
C PHE A 34 -22.38 7.96 24.10
N GLY A 35 -23.47 8.74 24.17
CA GLY A 35 -23.50 10.08 23.56
C GLY A 35 -23.51 10.04 22.02
N LEU A 36 -23.21 11.17 21.39
CA LEU A 36 -23.19 11.34 19.92
C LEU A 36 -21.99 10.65 19.24
N PHE A 37 -20.83 10.60 19.90
CA PHE A 37 -19.56 10.19 19.26
C PHE A 37 -18.86 8.98 19.92
N GLY A 38 -19.42 8.45 21.02
CA GLY A 38 -18.83 7.32 21.74
C GLY A 38 -17.67 7.70 22.64
N GLY A 39 -17.10 6.71 23.33
CA GLY A 39 -15.99 6.91 24.25
C GLY A 39 -15.18 5.63 24.45
N ALA A 40 -13.86 5.77 24.57
CA ALA A 40 -12.96 4.68 24.90
C ALA A 40 -12.68 4.68 26.41
N PHE A 41 -12.91 3.53 27.04
CA PHE A 41 -12.73 3.35 28.48
C PHE A 41 -11.63 2.35 28.78
N ASP A 42 -10.86 2.61 29.84
CA ASP A 42 -9.98 1.61 30.43
C ASP A 42 -10.78 0.53 31.20
N ALA A 43 -10.06 -0.45 31.75
CA ALA A 43 -10.69 -1.55 32.50
C ALA A 43 -11.44 -1.10 33.78
N LYS A 44 -11.22 0.13 34.25
CA LYS A 44 -11.84 0.72 35.45
C LYS A 44 -12.88 1.79 35.08
N LEU A 45 -13.34 1.80 33.82
CA LEU A 45 -14.33 2.75 33.31
C LEU A 45 -13.85 4.21 33.32
N LYS A 46 -12.53 4.45 33.32
CA LYS A 46 -11.97 5.78 33.12
C LYS A 46 -11.90 6.07 31.63
N LEU A 47 -12.44 7.21 31.22
CA LEU A 47 -12.47 7.64 29.83
C LEU A 47 -11.06 8.07 29.41
N SER A 48 -10.52 7.39 28.41
CA SER A 48 -9.20 7.67 27.83
C SER A 48 -9.28 8.45 26.52
N GLN A 49 -10.41 8.40 25.83
CA GLN A 49 -10.65 9.13 24.58
C GLN A 49 -12.15 9.37 24.36
N GLY A 50 -12.50 10.52 23.78
CA GLY A 50 -13.88 10.88 23.48
C GLY A 50 -14.61 11.54 24.66
N GLY A 51 -15.94 11.50 24.62
CA GLY A 51 -16.78 12.19 25.60
C GLY A 51 -18.27 12.01 25.34
N ALA A 52 -19.09 12.38 26.31
CA ALA A 52 -20.54 12.37 26.18
C ALA A 52 -21.09 13.78 26.37
N ARG A 53 -22.05 14.14 25.52
CA ARG A 53 -22.80 15.39 25.62
C ARG A 53 -24.13 15.15 26.33
N ASP A 54 -24.59 16.17 27.05
CA ASP A 54 -25.93 16.16 27.63
C ASP A 54 -27.02 16.32 26.56
N ALA A 55 -28.28 16.30 26.99
CA ALA A 55 -29.43 16.42 26.09
C ALA A 55 -29.51 17.80 25.40
N GLU A 56 -28.84 18.80 25.96
CA GLU A 56 -28.73 20.17 25.48
C GLU A 56 -27.51 20.38 24.54
N GLY A 57 -26.67 19.35 24.38
CA GLY A 57 -25.51 19.35 23.50
C GLY A 57 -24.23 19.90 24.15
N ASN A 58 -24.22 20.19 25.44
CA ASN A 58 -23.02 20.61 26.17
C ASN A 58 -22.16 19.39 26.51
N ILE A 59 -20.85 19.60 26.60
CA ILE A 59 -19.92 18.56 27.03
C ILE A 59 -20.19 18.28 28.52
N ALA A 60 -20.54 17.03 28.82
CA ALA A 60 -20.90 16.62 30.16
C ALA A 60 -19.87 15.64 30.77
N ILE A 61 -19.26 14.79 29.95
CA ILE A 61 -18.24 13.82 30.36
C ILE A 61 -17.05 13.95 29.42
N THR A 62 -15.85 14.09 29.97
CA THR A 62 -14.58 14.33 29.27
C THR A 62 -13.52 13.29 29.60
N VAL A 63 -12.42 13.30 28.84
CA VAL A 63 -11.24 12.47 29.11
C VAL A 63 -10.76 12.69 30.55
N GLY A 64 -10.47 11.59 31.25
CA GLY A 64 -10.13 11.60 32.67
C GLY A 64 -11.30 11.27 33.61
N ASP A 65 -12.56 11.41 33.15
CA ASP A 65 -13.72 11.05 33.94
C ASP A 65 -13.87 9.54 34.08
N ARG A 66 -14.29 9.09 35.26
CA ARG A 66 -14.51 7.67 35.54
C ARG A 66 -15.96 7.38 35.85
N LEU A 67 -16.60 6.53 35.05
CA LEU A 67 -18.02 6.21 35.25
C LEU A 67 -18.22 5.38 36.52
N LEU A 68 -19.27 5.72 37.27
CA LEU A 68 -19.61 5.07 38.54
C LEU A 68 -20.98 4.40 38.46
N LYS A 69 -21.99 5.09 37.91
CA LYS A 69 -23.36 4.56 37.86
C LYS A 69 -24.07 4.87 36.55
N TRP A 70 -24.99 3.98 36.19
CA TRP A 70 -25.91 4.11 35.08
C TRP A 70 -27.34 3.99 35.60
N ASP A 71 -28.13 5.06 35.49
CA ASP A 71 -29.51 5.17 36.03
C ASP A 71 -29.61 4.71 37.49
N GLY A 72 -28.60 5.05 38.29
CA GLY A 72 -28.52 4.71 39.72
C GLY A 72 -27.92 3.33 40.02
N ASP A 73 -27.76 2.45 39.02
CA ASP A 73 -27.10 1.16 39.16
C ASP A 73 -25.57 1.30 39.09
N GLU A 74 -24.85 0.66 40.01
CA GLU A 74 -23.39 0.67 40.03
C GLU A 74 -22.80 -0.05 38.81
N LEU A 75 -21.88 0.62 38.11
CA LEU A 75 -21.12 0.04 37.00
C LEU A 75 -19.83 -0.56 37.54
N LYS A 76 -19.70 -1.89 37.47
CA LYS A 76 -18.54 -2.61 38.03
C LYS A 76 -17.35 -2.64 37.10
N ASP A 77 -17.61 -2.85 35.83
CA ASP A 77 -16.63 -3.06 34.78
C ASP A 77 -17.21 -2.67 33.42
N ARG A 78 -16.36 -2.77 32.40
CA ARG A 78 -16.71 -2.46 31.01
C ARG A 78 -17.85 -3.34 30.48
N ASP A 79 -17.94 -4.60 30.90
CA ASP A 79 -18.97 -5.51 30.42
C ASP A 79 -20.34 -5.13 30.97
N ASP A 80 -20.40 -4.65 32.21
CA ASP A 80 -21.62 -4.12 32.82
C ASP A 80 -22.09 -2.85 32.12
N PHE A 81 -21.15 -1.95 31.80
CA PHE A 81 -21.41 -0.76 30.98
C PHE A 81 -21.96 -1.15 29.60
N CYS A 82 -21.30 -2.07 28.89
CA CYS A 82 -21.76 -2.53 27.58
C CYS A 82 -23.14 -3.19 27.66
N ARG A 83 -23.42 -4.00 28.68
CA ARG A 83 -24.75 -4.62 28.89
C ARG A 83 -25.83 -3.57 29.12
N LYS A 84 -25.56 -2.55 29.94
CA LYS A 84 -26.48 -1.42 30.17
C LYS A 84 -26.72 -0.63 28.90
N LEU A 85 -25.64 -0.25 28.21
CA LEU A 85 -25.70 0.44 26.94
C LEU A 85 -26.57 -0.36 25.97
N TYR A 86 -26.29 -1.63 25.69
CA TYR A 86 -27.04 -2.47 24.76
C TYR A 86 -28.48 -2.83 25.20
N ALA A 87 -28.86 -2.56 26.44
CA ALA A 87 -30.24 -2.68 26.91
C ALA A 87 -31.10 -1.42 26.63
N SER A 88 -30.47 -0.26 26.38
CA SER A 88 -31.15 1.00 26.07
C SER A 88 -31.64 1.10 24.61
N LYS A 89 -31.97 2.29 24.11
CA LYS A 89 -32.32 2.58 22.72
C LYS A 89 -31.68 3.90 22.27
N PRO A 90 -31.49 4.12 20.95
CA PRO A 90 -31.04 5.41 20.46
C PRO A 90 -32.05 6.51 20.83
N GLY A 91 -31.56 7.66 21.27
CA GLY A 91 -32.36 8.78 21.75
C GLY A 91 -32.79 8.70 23.22
N ASP A 92 -32.57 7.57 23.92
CA ASP A 92 -32.80 7.48 25.36
C ASP A 92 -31.90 8.48 26.10
N VAL A 93 -32.43 9.05 27.18
CA VAL A 93 -31.67 9.90 28.09
C VAL A 93 -31.40 9.08 29.35
N VAL A 94 -30.13 8.84 29.63
CA VAL A 94 -29.66 8.05 30.77
C VAL A 94 -28.91 8.92 31.75
N GLU A 95 -29.11 8.70 33.04
CA GLU A 95 -28.40 9.43 34.08
C GLU A 95 -27.09 8.71 34.42
N ILE A 96 -25.97 9.40 34.20
CA ILE A 96 -24.64 8.88 34.45
C ILE A 96 -24.01 9.63 35.62
N GLN A 97 -23.62 8.89 36.66
CA GLN A 97 -22.78 9.40 37.73
C GLN A 97 -21.32 9.05 37.43
N PHE A 98 -20.42 10.02 37.54
CA PHE A 98 -19.01 9.87 37.21
C PHE A 98 -18.13 10.67 38.18
N ALA A 99 -16.88 10.23 38.34
CA ALA A 99 -15.87 10.90 39.11
C ALA A 99 -14.99 11.75 38.18
N HIS A 100 -14.96 13.05 38.41
CA HIS A 100 -14.21 14.04 37.66
C HIS A 100 -12.93 14.43 38.41
N PRO A 101 -11.73 14.39 37.81
CA PRO A 101 -10.51 14.83 38.46
C PRO A 101 -10.59 16.32 38.83
N LYS A 102 -10.15 16.69 40.04
CA LYS A 102 -10.02 18.11 40.41
C LYS A 102 -8.77 18.70 39.79
N GLU A 103 -8.88 19.88 39.18
CA GLU A 103 -7.70 20.60 38.65
C GLU A 103 -6.78 21.03 39.80
N GLY A 104 -5.53 20.57 39.78
CA GLY A 104 -4.46 21.04 40.68
C GLY A 104 -4.50 20.53 42.13
N GLU A 105 -5.39 19.60 42.47
CA GLU A 105 -5.48 18.95 43.79
C GLU A 105 -5.60 17.42 43.68
N ASP A 106 -5.12 16.69 44.68
CA ASP A 106 -5.36 15.25 44.80
C ASP A 106 -6.83 14.99 45.21
N GLY A 107 -7.66 14.54 44.27
CA GLY A 107 -9.02 14.10 44.54
C GLY A 107 -9.93 14.06 43.31
N GLU A 108 -11.06 13.36 43.45
CA GLU A 108 -12.12 13.32 42.44
C GLU A 108 -13.39 14.00 43.01
N GLU A 109 -14.12 14.73 42.17
CA GLU A 109 -15.47 15.22 42.48
C GLU A 109 -16.51 14.32 41.78
N ILE A 110 -17.55 13.90 42.50
CA ILE A 110 -18.63 13.11 41.90
C ILE A 110 -19.64 14.05 41.27
N LYS A 111 -19.84 13.90 39.97
CA LYS A 111 -20.82 14.63 39.16
C LYS A 111 -21.86 13.67 38.60
N THR A 112 -23.01 14.23 38.22
CA THR A 112 -24.08 13.48 37.55
C THR A 112 -24.54 14.27 36.34
N ALA A 113 -24.67 13.60 35.20
CA ALA A 113 -25.16 14.20 33.96
C ALA A 113 -26.20 13.31 33.28
N LYS A 114 -27.14 13.94 32.57
CA LYS A 114 -28.12 13.25 31.74
C LYS A 114 -27.62 13.19 30.31
N ILE A 115 -27.23 11.99 29.87
CA ILE A 115 -26.63 11.75 28.57
C ILE A 115 -27.68 11.24 27.61
N LYS A 116 -27.82 11.92 26.48
CA LYS A 116 -28.67 11.44 25.38
C LYS A 116 -27.86 10.48 24.50
N LEU A 117 -28.33 9.23 24.37
CA LEU A 117 -27.66 8.21 23.57
C LEU A 117 -27.86 8.49 22.07
N GLY A 118 -26.78 8.43 21.29
CA GLY A 118 -26.78 8.73 19.86
C GLY A 118 -27.16 7.54 19.00
N ASP A 119 -27.91 7.78 17.91
CA ASP A 119 -27.97 6.83 16.80
C ASP A 119 -26.79 7.11 15.85
N PRO A 120 -25.84 6.18 15.67
CA PRO A 120 -24.73 6.35 14.76
C PRO A 120 -25.22 6.65 13.34
N ARG A 121 -26.33 6.08 12.85
CA ARG A 121 -26.76 6.38 11.47
C ARG A 121 -27.22 7.83 11.31
N SER A 122 -27.95 8.34 12.29
CA SER A 122 -28.44 9.72 12.32
C SER A 122 -27.30 10.72 12.55
N ALA A 123 -26.40 10.44 13.49
CA ALA A 123 -25.23 11.27 13.80
C ALA A 123 -24.25 11.36 12.62
N TRP A 124 -24.06 10.26 11.90
CA TRP A 124 -23.28 10.25 10.66
C TRP A 124 -24.02 11.01 9.54
N SER A 125 -25.33 10.89 9.38
CA SER A 125 -26.07 11.68 8.37
C SER A 125 -26.05 13.19 8.68
N GLU A 126 -26.22 13.58 9.95
CA GLU A 126 -26.19 14.98 10.41
C GLU A 126 -24.81 15.62 10.22
N LEU A 127 -23.73 14.82 10.29
CA LEU A 127 -22.35 15.26 10.03
C LEU A 127 -22.17 15.78 8.58
N TYR A 128 -22.94 15.25 7.64
CA TYR A 128 -22.83 15.53 6.21
C TYR A 128 -24.03 16.28 5.62
N THR A 129 -25.20 16.33 6.27
CA THR A 129 -26.40 17.00 5.73
C THR A 129 -26.38 18.54 5.79
N HIS A 130 -25.39 19.14 6.46
CA HIS A 130 -25.24 20.61 6.56
C HIS A 130 -23.93 21.13 5.93
N LEU A 131 -23.41 20.45 4.91
CA LEU A 131 -22.27 20.94 4.12
C LEU A 131 -22.50 22.36 3.58
N ASP A 132 -23.72 22.67 3.14
CA ASP A 132 -24.07 23.97 2.54
C ASP A 132 -24.53 25.04 3.55
N ASP A 133 -25.02 24.65 4.72
CA ASP A 133 -25.55 25.58 5.74
C ASP A 133 -24.51 26.02 6.78
N ARG A 134 -23.31 25.43 6.78
CA ARG A 134 -22.18 25.93 7.57
C ARG A 134 -21.65 27.23 6.97
N LYS A 135 -22.32 28.34 7.29
CA LYS A 135 -21.64 29.64 7.29
C LYS A 135 -20.39 29.48 8.15
N ARG A 136 -19.21 29.77 7.59
CA ARG A 136 -17.97 30.01 8.36
C ARG A 136 -18.31 30.95 9.51
N THR A 137 -18.59 30.41 10.69
CA THR A 137 -18.82 31.20 11.91
C THR A 137 -17.51 31.77 12.42
N TYR A 138 -16.39 31.23 11.94
CA TYR A 138 -15.04 31.65 12.22
C TYR A 138 -14.32 32.03 10.93
N ASP A 139 -13.96 33.30 10.81
CA ASP A 139 -13.13 33.85 9.74
C ASP A 139 -11.80 34.25 10.37
N TRP A 140 -10.80 33.36 10.28
CA TRP A 140 -9.50 33.54 10.94
C TRP A 140 -8.74 34.77 10.42
N LEU A 141 -9.05 35.24 9.20
CA LEU A 141 -8.56 36.53 8.68
C LEU A 141 -9.01 37.72 9.52
N LYS A 142 -10.06 37.55 10.34
CA LYS A 142 -10.64 38.56 11.23
C LYS A 142 -10.42 38.26 12.71
N ASN A 143 -9.81 37.12 13.07
CA ASN A 143 -9.51 36.81 14.47
C ASN A 143 -8.22 37.53 14.89
N GLU A 144 -8.32 38.41 15.90
CA GLU A 144 -7.19 39.21 16.38
C GLU A 144 -6.05 38.38 16.99
N ASP A 145 -6.34 37.21 17.57
CA ASP A 145 -5.34 36.35 18.22
C ASP A 145 -4.57 35.51 17.18
N VAL A 146 -5.19 35.19 16.04
CA VAL A 146 -4.56 34.50 14.89
C VAL A 146 -3.79 35.48 14.00
N THR A 147 -4.30 36.71 13.85
CA THR A 147 -3.66 37.76 13.04
C THR A 147 -2.48 38.44 13.76
N LYS A 148 -2.45 38.45 15.09
CA LYS A 148 -1.24 38.72 15.89
C LYS A 148 -0.35 37.49 15.85
N GLY A 149 0.47 37.38 14.81
CA GLY A 149 1.30 36.21 14.53
C GLY A 149 1.93 35.59 15.77
N GLY A 150 1.58 34.34 16.05
CA GLY A 150 2.27 33.55 17.07
C GLY A 150 3.72 33.24 16.67
N PRO A 151 4.56 32.78 17.61
CA PRO A 151 5.99 32.55 17.40
C PRO A 151 6.33 31.61 16.23
N LEU A 152 5.39 30.72 15.87
CA LEU A 152 5.52 29.78 14.75
C LEU A 152 5.30 30.47 13.41
N ARG A 153 4.25 31.30 13.30
CA ARG A 153 3.96 32.06 12.07
C ARG A 153 5.08 33.05 11.75
N GLU A 154 5.62 33.75 12.76
CA GLU A 154 6.76 34.67 12.57
C GLU A 154 8.01 33.97 12.03
N LYS A 155 8.25 32.71 12.42
CA LYS A 155 9.39 31.92 11.93
C LYS A 155 9.20 31.37 10.52
N LEU A 156 7.98 30.99 10.17
CA LEU A 156 7.68 30.27 8.92
C LEU A 156 7.27 31.18 7.78
N TRP A 157 6.67 32.33 8.06
CA TRP A 157 6.20 33.27 7.04
C TRP A 157 7.28 33.69 6.02
N PRO A 158 8.54 33.94 6.41
CA PRO A 158 9.59 34.25 5.45
C PRO A 158 9.89 33.10 4.47
N LEU A 159 9.73 31.84 4.89
CA LEU A 159 9.91 30.66 4.04
C LEU A 159 8.70 30.46 3.12
N ILE A 160 7.51 30.67 3.64
CA ILE A 160 6.25 30.59 2.88
C ILE A 160 6.23 31.65 1.77
N GLU A 161 6.65 32.89 2.06
CA GLU A 161 6.77 33.96 1.07
C GLU A 161 7.85 33.66 0.04
N LYS A 162 9.03 33.19 0.49
CA LYS A 162 10.14 32.85 -0.41
C LYS A 162 9.79 31.77 -1.42
N HIS A 163 8.92 30.83 -1.04
CA HIS A 163 8.56 29.67 -1.86
C HIS A 163 7.15 29.75 -2.46
N GLU A 164 6.47 30.90 -2.34
CA GLU A 164 5.12 31.14 -2.87
C GLU A 164 4.09 30.09 -2.41
N LEU A 165 4.13 29.71 -1.11
CA LEU A 165 3.27 28.69 -0.51
C LEU A 165 2.09 29.20 0.36
N PRO A 166 1.53 30.41 0.20
CA PRO A 166 0.52 30.93 1.13
C PRO A 166 -0.77 30.09 1.11
N THR A 167 -1.16 29.55 -0.05
CA THR A 167 -2.33 28.66 -0.16
C THR A 167 -2.11 27.33 0.56
N ALA A 168 -0.90 26.76 0.50
CA ALA A 168 -0.57 25.52 1.19
C ALA A 168 -0.55 25.71 2.72
N TRP A 169 -0.07 26.88 3.18
CA TRP A 169 -0.16 27.27 4.58
C TRP A 169 -1.60 27.40 5.05
N ASP A 170 -2.47 28.05 4.27
CA ASP A 170 -3.88 28.21 4.61
C ASP A 170 -4.61 26.87 4.70
N ASN A 171 -4.29 25.93 3.81
CA ASN A 171 -4.84 24.57 3.82
C ASN A 171 -4.37 23.77 5.03
N LEU A 172 -3.09 23.89 5.42
CA LEU A 172 -2.54 23.24 6.61
C LEU A 172 -3.22 23.72 7.89
N ILE A 173 -3.44 25.03 8.02
CA ILE A 173 -4.16 25.62 9.16
C ILE A 173 -5.63 25.15 9.18
N ALA A 174 -6.30 25.11 8.03
CA ALA A 174 -7.68 24.63 7.93
C ALA A 174 -7.82 23.12 8.26
N ALA A 175 -6.85 22.29 7.86
CA ALA A 175 -6.81 20.88 8.21
C ALA A 175 -6.58 20.68 9.72
N HIS A 176 -5.69 21.49 10.31
CA HIS A 176 -5.44 21.46 11.76
C HIS A 176 -6.67 21.89 12.58
N GLU A 177 -7.37 22.95 12.17
CA GLU A 177 -8.63 23.36 12.81
C GLU A 177 -9.71 22.28 12.69
N ARG A 178 -9.77 21.59 11.55
CA ARG A 178 -10.70 20.46 11.34
C ARG A 178 -10.38 19.27 12.23
N GLU A 179 -9.12 18.97 12.47
CA GLU A 179 -8.73 17.91 13.41
C GLU A 179 -9.02 18.28 14.87
N ILE A 180 -8.81 19.55 15.26
CA ILE A 180 -9.17 20.07 16.59
C ILE A 180 -10.68 20.00 16.79
N ASP A 181 -11.47 20.43 15.81
CA ASP A 181 -12.95 20.39 15.87
C ASP A 181 -13.50 18.95 15.91
N LEU A 182 -12.82 18.00 15.28
CA LEU A 182 -13.26 16.59 15.22
C LEU A 182 -12.82 15.77 16.43
N TRP A 183 -11.63 16.04 16.99
CA TRP A 183 -10.97 15.11 17.92
C TRP A 183 -10.51 15.72 19.24
N ASP A 184 -10.54 17.05 19.38
CA ASP A 184 -10.17 17.81 20.58
C ASP A 184 -8.87 17.31 21.27
N SER A 185 -7.86 16.94 20.47
CA SER A 185 -6.58 16.43 20.95
C SER A 185 -5.40 17.23 20.40
N TYR A 186 -4.58 17.79 21.29
CA TYR A 186 -3.36 18.54 20.99
C TYR A 186 -2.13 17.68 20.62
N GLU A 187 -2.29 16.36 20.51
CA GLU A 187 -1.18 15.48 20.19
C GLU A 187 -0.92 15.47 18.68
N ASN A 188 -0.01 16.35 18.21
CA ASN A 188 1.00 16.05 17.18
C ASN A 188 1.73 17.32 16.69
N LEU A 189 2.70 17.81 17.49
CA LEU A 189 3.78 18.65 16.93
C LEU A 189 4.85 17.83 16.21
N SER A 190 4.85 16.50 16.35
CA SER A 190 5.72 15.57 15.63
C SER A 190 5.45 15.56 14.13
N SER A 191 4.18 15.58 13.72
CA SER A 191 3.77 15.61 12.31
C SER A 191 4.13 16.95 11.65
N THR A 192 3.95 18.05 12.39
CA THR A 192 4.27 19.41 11.96
C THR A 192 5.77 19.67 11.90
N ASP A 193 6.55 19.21 12.89
CA ASP A 193 8.02 19.29 12.86
C ASP A 193 8.60 18.45 11.71
N LEU A 194 7.99 17.30 11.40
CA LEU A 194 8.39 16.46 10.26
C LEU A 194 8.06 17.15 8.92
N LEU A 195 6.85 17.69 8.75
CA LEU A 195 6.40 18.49 7.59
C LEU A 195 7.28 19.72 7.32
N LEU A 196 7.81 20.35 8.36
CA LEU A 196 8.70 21.50 8.25
C LEU A 196 10.15 21.12 7.98
N SER A 197 10.56 19.90 8.34
CA SER A 197 11.91 19.38 8.12
C SER A 197 12.08 18.66 6.78
N ASP A 198 11.03 18.01 6.28
CA ASP A 198 10.98 17.33 4.99
C ASP A 198 9.54 17.33 4.43
N PRO A 199 9.18 18.35 3.62
CA PRO A 199 7.84 18.53 3.08
C PRO A 199 7.34 17.38 2.18
N LEU A 200 8.23 16.48 1.74
CA LEU A 200 7.90 15.38 0.83
C LEU A 200 7.71 14.03 1.54
N ALA A 201 7.88 13.96 2.86
CA ALA A 201 8.04 12.68 3.56
C ALA A 201 6.80 12.10 4.26
N ALA A 202 5.72 12.82 4.52
CA ALA A 202 4.83 12.38 5.63
C ALA A 202 3.50 11.71 5.27
N HIS A 203 2.58 12.37 4.55
CA HIS A 203 1.18 11.91 4.54
C HIS A 203 0.34 12.55 3.41
N GLN A 204 0.75 13.72 2.92
CA GLN A 204 -0.02 14.47 1.93
C GLN A 204 -0.04 13.80 0.55
N TRP A 205 1.00 13.07 0.11
CA TRP A 205 0.90 12.29 -1.13
C TRP A 205 -0.16 11.19 -1.05
N ILE A 206 -0.31 10.59 0.14
CA ILE A 206 -1.31 9.56 0.41
C ILE A 206 -2.73 10.14 0.44
N SER A 207 -2.90 11.34 1.01
CA SER A 207 -4.17 12.08 0.98
C SER A 207 -4.46 12.70 -0.38
N ASP A 208 -3.47 13.18 -1.12
CA ASP A 208 -3.65 13.80 -2.45
C ASP A 208 -4.01 12.75 -3.49
N VAL A 209 -3.43 11.55 -3.43
CA VAL A 209 -3.88 10.40 -4.22
C VAL A 209 -5.28 9.97 -3.76
N GLY A 210 -5.54 9.89 -2.45
CA GLY A 210 -6.86 9.53 -1.91
C GLY A 210 -7.97 10.53 -2.25
N ASP A 211 -7.68 11.83 -2.23
CA ASP A 211 -8.60 12.94 -2.51
C ASP A 211 -8.76 13.15 -4.02
N ALA A 212 -7.72 12.92 -4.82
CA ALA A 212 -7.82 12.93 -6.28
C ALA A 212 -8.53 11.69 -6.84
N MET A 213 -8.53 10.55 -6.12
CA MET A 213 -9.38 9.39 -6.41
C MET A 213 -10.84 9.58 -5.98
N ALA A 214 -11.13 10.58 -5.15
CA ALA A 214 -12.47 10.90 -4.63
C ALA A 214 -13.16 12.07 -5.36
N ASP A 215 -12.47 12.76 -6.26
CA ASP A 215 -12.98 13.88 -7.06
C ASP A 215 -13.15 13.46 -8.53
N ASP A 216 -14.39 13.35 -9.01
CA ASP A 216 -14.77 13.00 -10.41
C ASP A 216 -14.16 13.94 -11.48
N SER A 217 -13.49 15.02 -11.06
CA SER A 217 -12.87 16.02 -11.94
C SER A 217 -11.35 15.87 -12.12
N TYR A 218 -10.71 14.95 -11.40
CA TYR A 218 -9.27 14.69 -11.46
C TYR A 218 -8.98 13.25 -11.85
N ASP A 219 -8.27 13.03 -12.95
CA ASP A 219 -7.94 11.70 -13.44
C ASP A 219 -6.69 11.18 -12.71
N ALA A 220 -6.81 11.00 -11.38
CA ALA A 220 -5.81 10.35 -10.54
C ALA A 220 -5.54 8.93 -11.01
N MET A 221 -6.59 8.29 -11.55
CA MET A 221 -6.42 7.10 -12.36
C MET A 221 -5.56 7.38 -13.58
N ALA A 222 -5.74 8.35 -14.50
CA ALA A 222 -4.74 8.60 -15.57
C ALA A 222 -3.29 8.85 -15.12
N THR A 223 -3.06 9.28 -13.88
CA THR A 223 -1.71 9.40 -13.29
C THR A 223 -1.19 8.06 -12.71
N LEU A 224 -2.06 7.18 -12.22
CA LEU A 224 -1.77 5.81 -11.74
C LEU A 224 -1.89 4.72 -12.83
N LEU A 225 -2.97 4.75 -13.61
CA LEU A 225 -3.17 4.17 -14.95
C LEU A 225 -2.11 4.60 -15.93
N LEU A 226 -1.31 5.63 -15.64
CA LEU A 226 -0.18 6.04 -16.47
C LEU A 226 -0.63 5.99 -17.94
N ASP A 227 -1.50 6.93 -18.36
CA ASP A 227 -1.96 7.18 -19.75
C ASP A 227 -1.20 6.29 -20.72
N ARG A 228 -1.79 5.34 -21.45
CA ARG A 228 -1.14 4.37 -22.37
C ARG A 228 0.23 4.82 -22.93
N ASP A 229 0.38 6.11 -23.20
CA ASP A 229 1.59 6.93 -23.36
C ASP A 229 2.72 6.87 -22.29
N LEU A 230 2.57 6.33 -21.07
CA LEU A 230 3.66 6.00 -20.15
C LEU A 230 4.24 4.62 -20.42
N ILE A 231 3.65 3.90 -21.37
CA ILE A 231 4.29 2.87 -22.21
C ILE A 231 4.82 3.49 -23.53
N ASP A 232 4.45 4.75 -23.89
CA ASP A 232 4.74 5.41 -25.20
C ASP A 232 5.44 6.83 -25.26
N ILE A 233 6.05 7.41 -24.20
CA ILE A 233 7.18 8.37 -24.27
C ILE A 233 8.21 7.87 -25.29
N GLU A 234 8.57 8.73 -26.25
CA GLU A 234 9.66 8.47 -27.19
C GLU A 234 10.89 7.94 -26.43
N VAL A 235 11.21 6.66 -26.70
CA VAL A 235 12.39 6.00 -26.13
C VAL A 235 13.58 6.85 -26.55
N PRO A 236 14.45 7.28 -25.61
CA PRO A 236 15.68 7.96 -26.00
C PRO A 236 16.43 7.04 -26.97
N GLU A 237 16.92 7.59 -28.08
CA GLU A 237 17.67 6.79 -29.07
C GLU A 237 18.71 5.94 -28.34
N LEU A 238 18.65 4.62 -28.55
CA LEU A 238 19.64 3.71 -27.99
C LEU A 238 21.03 4.17 -28.43
N PRO A 239 22.04 4.15 -27.53
CA PRO A 239 23.39 4.51 -27.93
C PRO A 239 23.83 3.63 -29.10
N GLU A 240 24.51 4.19 -30.11
CA GLU A 240 24.92 3.40 -31.27
C GLU A 240 25.72 2.16 -30.83
N VAL A 241 25.38 1.01 -31.42
CA VAL A 241 26.19 -0.19 -31.29
C VAL A 241 27.58 0.12 -31.86
N PRO A 242 28.68 -0.15 -31.14
CA PRO A 242 30.04 0.09 -31.63
C PRO A 242 30.24 -0.55 -33.02
N GLY A 243 30.96 0.13 -33.91
CA GLY A 243 31.22 -0.37 -35.26
C GLY A 243 31.95 -1.73 -35.27
N ASP A 244 31.47 -2.62 -36.14
CA ASP A 244 31.82 -4.06 -36.31
C ASP A 244 31.30 -4.99 -35.18
N PRO A 245 29.99 -5.33 -35.19
CA PRO A 245 29.35 -6.10 -34.12
C PRO A 245 29.78 -7.58 -34.15
N THR A 246 30.66 -7.93 -33.23
CA THR A 246 30.99 -9.33 -32.85
C THR A 246 30.22 -9.74 -31.59
N PRO A 247 29.98 -11.04 -31.34
CA PRO A 247 29.34 -11.51 -30.10
C PRO A 247 30.01 -10.97 -28.82
N GLU A 248 31.35 -10.85 -28.82
CA GLU A 248 32.12 -10.24 -27.73
C GLU A 248 31.78 -8.76 -27.52
N THR A 249 31.79 -7.97 -28.59
CA THR A 249 31.51 -6.53 -28.53
C THR A 249 30.06 -6.23 -28.15
N LEU A 250 29.12 -7.05 -28.64
CA LEU A 250 27.70 -7.00 -28.28
C LEU A 250 27.52 -7.35 -26.81
N SER A 251 28.10 -8.45 -26.32
CA SER A 251 28.05 -8.84 -24.90
C SER A 251 28.52 -7.71 -23.98
N ALA A 252 29.62 -7.04 -24.34
CA ALA A 252 30.15 -5.92 -23.56
C ALA A 252 29.26 -4.67 -23.65
N TRP A 253 28.63 -4.41 -24.80
CA TRP A 253 27.72 -3.29 -24.99
C TRP A 253 26.43 -3.47 -24.20
N TYR A 254 25.80 -4.65 -24.28
CA TYR A 254 24.60 -4.97 -23.50
C TYR A 254 24.86 -4.97 -21.99
N GLY A 255 26.03 -5.43 -21.53
CA GLY A 255 26.42 -5.31 -20.13
C GLY A 255 26.42 -3.87 -19.63
N ARG A 256 26.96 -2.93 -20.44
CA ARG A 256 26.95 -1.49 -20.10
C ARG A 256 25.55 -0.87 -20.18
N LEU A 257 24.75 -1.28 -21.15
CA LEU A 257 23.36 -0.81 -21.28
C LEU A 257 22.54 -1.24 -20.06
N ALA A 258 22.68 -2.50 -19.64
CA ALA A 258 22.07 -3.01 -18.42
C ALA A 258 22.57 -2.26 -17.19
N ASP A 259 23.86 -1.92 -17.08
CA ASP A 259 24.37 -1.10 -15.97
C ASP A 259 23.67 0.27 -15.87
N VAL A 260 23.46 0.94 -17.01
CA VAL A 260 22.74 2.22 -17.06
C VAL A 260 21.29 2.05 -16.62
N ALA A 261 20.59 1.06 -17.19
CA ALA A 261 19.18 0.80 -16.90
C ALA A 261 18.96 0.40 -15.44
N LEU A 262 19.74 -0.56 -14.93
CA LEU A 262 19.60 -1.08 -13.57
C LEU A 262 19.96 -0.02 -12.53
N LYS A 263 20.98 0.80 -12.78
CA LYS A 263 21.32 1.91 -11.88
C LYS A 263 20.17 2.91 -11.70
N MET A 264 19.34 3.12 -12.72
CA MET A 264 18.17 4.01 -12.62
C MET A 264 17.11 3.48 -11.66
N ILE A 265 17.07 2.16 -11.45
CA ILE A 265 16.05 1.49 -10.64
C ILE A 265 16.64 0.83 -9.38
N ASP A 266 17.81 1.26 -8.91
CA ASP A 266 18.42 0.81 -7.66
C ASP A 266 18.14 1.81 -6.52
N PRO A 267 17.12 1.59 -5.67
CA PRO A 267 16.77 2.54 -4.61
C PRO A 267 17.82 2.63 -3.51
N PHE A 268 18.72 1.65 -3.39
CA PHE A 268 19.67 1.57 -2.26
C PHE A 268 21.13 1.75 -2.66
N GLY A 269 21.53 1.39 -3.88
CA GLY A 269 22.88 1.66 -4.39
C GLY A 269 23.97 1.09 -3.48
N GLU A 270 25.02 1.89 -3.27
CA GLU A 270 26.17 1.51 -2.44
C GLU A 270 25.82 1.24 -0.97
N ARG A 271 24.67 1.74 -0.47
CA ARG A 271 24.23 1.50 0.91
C ARG A 271 24.06 0.02 1.24
N ARG A 272 23.79 -0.82 0.22
CA ARG A 272 23.70 -2.28 0.39
C ARG A 272 24.97 -2.92 0.94
N THR A 273 26.11 -2.27 0.75
CA THR A 273 27.41 -2.77 1.21
C THR A 273 27.71 -2.42 2.66
N THR A 274 26.87 -1.61 3.32
CA THR A 274 27.12 -1.20 4.70
C THR A 274 26.64 -2.25 5.71
N PRO A 275 27.31 -2.35 6.88
CA PRO A 275 26.87 -3.25 7.95
C PRO A 275 25.44 -2.96 8.43
N GLU A 276 25.03 -1.69 8.43
CA GLU A 276 23.69 -1.26 8.85
C GLU A 276 22.62 -1.82 7.91
N PHE A 277 22.86 -1.80 6.61
CA PHE A 277 21.93 -2.38 5.64
C PHE A 277 21.89 -3.91 5.73
N ALA A 278 23.04 -4.56 5.98
CA ALA A 278 23.09 -6.01 6.19
C ALA A 278 22.28 -6.43 7.44
N ASP A 279 22.31 -5.63 8.51
CA ASP A 279 21.48 -5.86 9.70
C ASP A 279 20.00 -5.64 9.41
N LEU A 280 19.64 -4.54 8.73
CA LEU A 280 18.26 -4.28 8.29
C LEU A 280 17.72 -5.45 7.45
N HIS A 281 18.48 -5.90 6.47
CA HIS A 281 18.12 -7.03 5.62
C HIS A 281 17.87 -8.29 6.44
N LYS A 282 18.70 -8.56 7.46
CA LYS A 282 18.49 -9.70 8.37
C LYS A 282 17.20 -9.55 9.18
N GLN A 283 16.88 -8.34 9.65
CA GLN A 283 15.64 -8.06 10.36
C GLN A 283 14.41 -8.28 9.45
N VAL A 284 14.43 -7.76 8.21
CA VAL A 284 13.35 -7.96 7.24
C VAL A 284 13.19 -9.44 6.90
N LEU A 285 14.28 -10.15 6.59
CA LEU A 285 14.23 -11.57 6.24
C LEU A 285 13.56 -12.43 7.33
N ALA A 286 13.84 -12.11 8.61
CA ALA A 286 13.31 -12.79 9.77
C ALA A 286 11.97 -12.22 10.28
N ALA A 287 11.39 -11.23 9.59
CA ALA A 287 10.24 -10.48 10.09
C ALA A 287 9.03 -11.39 10.31
N VAL A 288 8.59 -11.47 11.57
CA VAL A 288 7.31 -12.02 12.00
C VAL A 288 6.68 -10.97 12.91
N PHE A 289 5.44 -10.59 12.61
CA PHE A 289 4.76 -9.51 13.33
C PHE A 289 4.02 -10.05 14.54
N HIS A 290 4.30 -9.46 15.69
CA HIS A 290 3.76 -9.86 16.98
C HIS A 290 2.90 -8.74 17.59
N TRP A 291 1.84 -9.11 18.32
CA TRP A 291 1.01 -8.14 19.04
C TRP A 291 1.70 -7.66 20.32
N ARG A 292 1.34 -6.47 20.78
CA ARG A 292 1.85 -5.93 22.04
C ARG A 292 1.48 -6.85 23.20
N GLY A 293 2.50 -7.35 23.90
CA GLY A 293 2.36 -8.33 24.98
C GLY A 293 2.71 -9.76 24.58
N GLU A 294 2.89 -10.03 23.29
CA GLU A 294 3.43 -11.30 22.80
C GLU A 294 4.96 -11.31 22.82
N LYS A 295 5.52 -12.51 22.93
CA LYS A 295 6.96 -12.72 22.81
C LYS A 295 7.37 -12.45 21.35
N GLY A 296 8.31 -11.50 21.16
CA GLY A 296 8.78 -11.06 19.84
C GLY A 296 8.31 -9.67 19.43
N PHE A 297 7.45 -9.02 20.22
CA PHE A 297 7.01 -7.64 19.96
C PHE A 297 8.16 -6.63 19.87
N ASP A 298 9.19 -6.78 20.72
CA ASP A 298 10.35 -5.89 20.73
C ASP A 298 11.14 -5.98 19.41
N ASP A 299 11.20 -7.17 18.79
CA ASP A 299 11.83 -7.35 17.48
C ASP A 299 11.01 -6.68 16.37
N SER A 300 9.67 -6.76 16.43
CA SER A 300 8.79 -6.02 15.52
C SER A 300 8.96 -4.49 15.65
N ALA A 301 9.07 -4.00 16.89
CA ALA A 301 9.29 -2.58 17.17
C ALA A 301 10.65 -2.10 16.66
N ALA A 302 11.71 -2.90 16.86
CA ALA A 302 13.05 -2.60 16.36
C ALA A 302 13.09 -2.55 14.83
N LEU A 303 12.43 -3.49 14.15
CA LEU A 303 12.32 -3.47 12.69
C LEU A 303 11.61 -2.21 12.17
N VAL A 304 10.50 -1.83 12.79
CA VAL A 304 9.77 -0.59 12.43
C VAL A 304 10.64 0.65 12.60
N ASP A 305 11.39 0.74 13.70
CA ASP A 305 12.32 1.85 13.95
C ASP A 305 13.46 1.87 12.92
N SER A 306 14.04 0.71 12.59
CA SER A 306 15.04 0.54 11.53
C SER A 306 14.50 0.99 10.17
N MET A 307 13.25 0.64 9.82
CA MET A 307 12.61 1.04 8.56
C MET A 307 12.38 2.55 8.48
N ARG A 308 11.92 3.18 9.56
CA ARG A 308 11.70 4.64 9.64
C ARG A 308 12.97 5.47 9.45
N LYS A 309 14.12 4.89 9.76
CA LYS A 309 15.43 5.53 9.60
C LYS A 309 15.98 5.43 8.17
N GLN A 310 15.34 4.66 7.30
CA GLN A 310 15.79 4.53 5.92
C GLN A 310 15.35 5.74 5.09
N ASP A 311 16.32 6.40 4.47
CA ASP A 311 16.10 7.52 3.57
C ASP A 311 16.05 7.02 2.11
N PHE A 312 14.92 6.48 1.66
CA PHE A 312 14.77 6.06 0.25
C PHE A 312 13.39 6.40 -0.29
N SER A 313 13.35 6.74 -1.58
CA SER A 313 12.12 7.09 -2.28
C SER A 313 11.85 6.08 -3.40
N CYS A 314 10.68 5.43 -3.34
CA CYS A 314 10.23 4.56 -4.43
C CYS A 314 9.79 5.35 -5.67
N ALA A 315 9.39 6.62 -5.49
CA ALA A 315 8.84 7.44 -6.58
C ALA A 315 9.86 7.69 -7.70
N SER A 316 11.11 8.05 -7.36
CA SER A 316 12.15 8.29 -8.36
C SER A 316 12.51 7.02 -9.15
N THR A 317 12.50 5.87 -8.49
CA THR A 317 12.69 4.56 -9.10
C THR A 317 11.54 4.22 -10.06
N LEU A 318 10.29 4.42 -9.63
CA LEU A 318 9.09 4.18 -10.47
C LEU A 318 9.06 5.10 -11.70
N MET A 319 9.41 6.38 -11.56
CA MET A 319 9.50 7.32 -12.68
C MET A 319 10.55 6.91 -13.71
N SER A 320 11.61 6.22 -13.27
CA SER A 320 12.70 5.79 -14.15
C SER A 320 12.49 4.37 -14.72
N LEU A 321 11.54 3.62 -14.15
CA LEU A 321 11.28 2.22 -14.46
C LEU A 321 11.06 1.99 -15.94
N ARG A 322 10.19 2.79 -16.55
CA ARG A 322 9.87 2.67 -17.97
C ARG A 322 11.10 2.83 -18.87
N ILE A 323 11.95 3.84 -18.61
CA ILE A 323 13.17 4.05 -19.39
C ILE A 323 14.09 2.84 -19.22
N ALA A 324 14.27 2.35 -17.99
CA ALA A 324 15.10 1.18 -17.71
C ALA A 324 14.58 -0.07 -18.45
N MET A 325 13.28 -0.37 -18.37
CA MET A 325 12.67 -1.52 -19.05
C MET A 325 12.74 -1.40 -20.58
N SER A 326 12.60 -0.19 -21.12
CA SER A 326 12.77 0.06 -22.56
C SER A 326 14.22 -0.19 -23.01
N LEU A 327 15.21 0.23 -22.23
CA LEU A 327 16.62 -0.02 -22.52
C LEU A 327 16.97 -1.52 -22.44
N LEU A 328 16.41 -2.23 -21.46
CA LEU A 328 16.59 -3.68 -21.35
C LEU A 328 15.96 -4.38 -22.57
N THR A 329 14.72 -4.05 -22.94
CA THR A 329 13.98 -4.82 -23.96
C THR A 329 14.28 -4.41 -25.40
N GLY A 330 14.47 -3.12 -25.66
CA GLY A 330 14.53 -2.54 -27.01
C GLY A 330 15.70 -3.03 -27.88
N GLY A 331 16.80 -3.48 -27.28
CA GLY A 331 17.93 -4.08 -28.01
C GLY A 331 18.00 -5.61 -27.89
N LEU A 332 17.70 -6.15 -26.71
CA LEU A 332 17.99 -7.55 -26.38
C LEU A 332 17.15 -8.56 -27.17
N LYS A 333 15.90 -8.25 -27.55
CA LYS A 333 15.07 -9.15 -28.39
C LYS A 333 15.73 -9.49 -29.73
N SER A 334 16.55 -8.58 -30.27
CA SER A 334 17.24 -8.77 -31.55
C SER A 334 18.51 -9.61 -31.45
N VAL A 335 18.97 -9.92 -30.23
CA VAL A 335 20.20 -10.69 -29.99
C VAL A 335 20.00 -12.15 -30.30
N TRP A 336 18.81 -12.69 -30.01
CA TRP A 336 18.52 -14.09 -30.27
C TRP A 336 18.38 -14.34 -31.77
N SER A 337 19.30 -15.11 -32.34
CA SER A 337 19.27 -15.52 -33.73
C SER A 337 18.44 -16.79 -33.91
N LYS A 338 17.87 -16.94 -35.11
CA LYS A 338 17.27 -18.19 -35.55
C LYS A 338 18.31 -19.26 -35.90
N ASP A 339 19.57 -18.88 -36.11
CA ASP A 339 20.67 -19.81 -36.29
C ASP A 339 21.32 -20.12 -34.93
N PRO A 340 21.17 -21.36 -34.40
CA PRO A 340 21.74 -21.72 -33.10
C PRO A 340 23.26 -21.55 -33.02
N SER A 341 23.96 -21.61 -34.15
CA SER A 341 25.42 -21.43 -34.18
C SER A 341 25.83 -19.98 -33.91
N GLU A 342 24.99 -19.01 -34.26
CA GLU A 342 25.20 -17.59 -33.96
C GLU A 342 24.96 -17.32 -32.46
N ASN A 343 23.97 -17.97 -31.85
CA ASN A 343 23.73 -17.89 -30.40
C ASN A 343 24.86 -18.53 -29.60
N ALA A 344 25.34 -19.70 -30.04
CA ALA A 344 26.46 -20.41 -29.42
C ALA A 344 27.81 -19.67 -29.56
N ALA A 345 27.90 -18.70 -30.47
CA ALA A 345 29.09 -17.88 -30.65
C ALA A 345 29.27 -16.84 -29.52
N PHE A 346 28.25 -16.58 -28.70
CA PHE A 346 28.36 -15.69 -27.56
C PHE A 346 29.24 -16.30 -26.45
N PRO A 347 30.33 -15.63 -26.04
CA PRO A 347 31.23 -16.19 -25.05
C PRO A 347 30.61 -16.14 -23.64
N LEU A 348 30.53 -17.29 -22.98
CA LEU A 348 30.15 -17.34 -21.57
C LEU A 348 31.15 -16.58 -20.71
N PRO A 349 30.70 -15.76 -19.74
CA PRO A 349 31.61 -15.09 -18.83
C PRO A 349 32.44 -16.08 -18.02
N LYS A 350 33.70 -15.73 -17.74
CA LYS A 350 34.63 -16.60 -16.99
C LYS A 350 34.01 -17.07 -15.67
N GLY A 351 33.98 -18.39 -15.49
CA GLY A 351 33.48 -19.07 -14.28
C GLY A 351 31.98 -19.35 -14.25
N VAL A 352 31.23 -18.91 -15.28
CA VAL A 352 29.79 -19.14 -15.40
C VAL A 352 29.51 -20.47 -16.09
N LYS A 353 28.48 -21.18 -15.62
CA LYS A 353 27.92 -22.37 -16.26
C LYS A 353 26.40 -22.17 -16.36
N LEU A 354 25.82 -22.32 -17.55
CA LEU A 354 24.37 -22.15 -17.73
C LEU A 354 23.55 -23.07 -16.82
N ALA A 355 23.95 -24.35 -16.70
CA ALA A 355 23.31 -25.33 -15.84
C ALA A 355 23.26 -24.98 -14.34
N ASP A 356 23.97 -23.93 -13.90
CA ASP A 356 23.85 -23.43 -12.53
C ASP A 356 22.53 -22.66 -12.29
N PHE A 357 21.87 -22.16 -13.35
CA PHE A 357 20.68 -21.31 -13.23
C PHE A 357 19.64 -21.49 -14.34
N VAL A 358 19.92 -22.22 -15.41
CA VAL A 358 18.94 -22.52 -16.47
C VAL A 358 19.11 -23.94 -17.03
N GLU A 359 18.00 -24.64 -17.21
CA GLU A 359 17.91 -25.81 -18.10
C GLU A 359 17.21 -25.37 -19.39
N GLY A 360 17.96 -25.20 -20.47
CA GLY A 360 17.49 -24.59 -21.71
C GLY A 360 18.65 -23.89 -22.41
N ASP A 361 18.39 -23.39 -23.62
CA ASP A 361 19.36 -22.60 -24.36
C ASP A 361 19.31 -21.15 -23.89
N ALA A 362 20.46 -20.57 -23.54
CA ALA A 362 20.55 -19.19 -23.11
C ALA A 362 21.86 -18.52 -23.53
N ILE A 363 21.78 -17.23 -23.84
CA ILE A 363 22.94 -16.35 -23.98
C ILE A 363 23.10 -15.60 -22.67
N CYS A 364 24.33 -15.40 -22.17
CA CYS A 364 24.53 -14.57 -20.98
C CYS A 364 25.79 -13.73 -21.05
N PHE A 365 25.74 -12.58 -20.38
CA PHE A 365 26.85 -11.64 -20.25
C PHE A 365 26.83 -10.99 -18.86
N LYS A 366 27.89 -10.24 -18.53
CA LYS A 366 28.07 -9.60 -17.22
C LYS A 366 27.70 -8.12 -17.25
N SER A 367 27.04 -7.69 -16.18
CA SER A 367 26.95 -6.29 -15.76
C SER A 367 27.57 -6.14 -14.35
N SER A 368 27.67 -4.91 -13.85
CA SER A 368 28.01 -4.63 -12.44
C SER A 368 26.92 -5.07 -11.45
N TYR A 369 25.69 -5.26 -11.93
CA TYR A 369 24.53 -5.70 -11.14
C TYR A 369 24.33 -7.22 -11.11
N GLY A 370 25.03 -7.98 -11.96
CA GLY A 370 24.94 -9.44 -12.02
C GLY A 370 25.05 -9.99 -13.43
N LEU A 371 24.63 -11.24 -13.61
CA LEU A 371 24.47 -11.79 -14.95
C LEU A 371 23.18 -11.25 -15.58
N ILE A 372 23.24 -10.98 -16.87
CA ILE A 372 22.09 -10.76 -17.72
C ILE A 372 21.99 -11.99 -18.63
N ALA A 373 20.82 -12.61 -18.69
CA ALA A 373 20.57 -13.78 -19.50
C ALA A 373 19.44 -13.53 -20.50
N ILE A 374 19.57 -14.12 -21.68
CA ILE A 374 18.53 -14.16 -22.72
C ILE A 374 18.16 -15.63 -22.94
N GLY A 375 16.91 -15.97 -22.68
CA GLY A 375 16.34 -17.30 -22.94
C GLY A 375 16.02 -17.51 -24.42
N GLY A 376 15.94 -18.77 -24.81
CA GLY A 376 15.61 -19.19 -26.17
C GLY A 376 14.12 -19.53 -26.33
N PRO A 377 13.60 -19.62 -27.56
CA PRO A 377 12.17 -19.77 -27.87
C PRO A 377 11.56 -21.14 -27.50
N ASP A 378 12.34 -22.00 -26.85
CA ASP A 378 11.97 -23.35 -26.43
C ASP A 378 11.95 -23.37 -24.90
N ARG A 379 11.13 -24.24 -24.30
CA ARG A 379 10.99 -24.35 -22.84
C ARG A 379 12.31 -24.29 -22.07
N ASN A 380 12.41 -23.30 -21.18
CA ASN A 380 13.47 -23.03 -20.24
C ASN A 380 12.99 -23.30 -18.79
N ILE A 381 13.87 -23.83 -17.94
CA ILE A 381 13.66 -23.91 -16.49
C ILE A 381 14.70 -23.03 -15.81
N TRP A 382 14.27 -21.86 -15.38
CA TRP A 382 15.09 -20.88 -14.67
C TRP A 382 15.10 -21.16 -13.16
N LYS A 383 16.29 -21.15 -12.58
CA LYS A 383 16.52 -21.43 -11.15
C LYS A 383 17.12 -20.22 -10.46
N GLY A 384 16.41 -19.77 -9.43
CA GLY A 384 16.80 -18.73 -8.51
C GLY A 384 18.01 -19.08 -7.65
N GLY A 385 18.34 -18.14 -6.75
CA GLY A 385 19.46 -18.27 -5.81
C GLY A 385 20.70 -17.45 -6.16
N PRO A 386 21.85 -17.72 -5.51
CA PRO A 386 23.04 -16.86 -5.57
C PRO A 386 23.73 -16.77 -6.93
N LYS A 387 23.47 -17.74 -7.83
CA LYS A 387 24.03 -17.78 -9.18
C LYS A 387 23.05 -17.31 -10.26
N ALA A 388 21.80 -17.06 -9.88
CA ALA A 388 20.77 -16.66 -10.83
C ALA A 388 21.08 -15.30 -11.45
N PRO A 389 20.69 -15.07 -12.71
CA PRO A 389 20.80 -13.77 -13.34
C PRO A 389 20.06 -12.69 -12.55
N ALA A 390 20.58 -11.46 -12.63
CA ALA A 390 19.87 -10.28 -12.15
C ALA A 390 18.76 -9.88 -13.11
N VAL A 391 18.94 -10.14 -14.41
CA VAL A 391 17.90 -9.94 -15.43
C VAL A 391 17.83 -11.17 -16.30
N ILE A 392 16.60 -11.66 -16.52
CA ILE A 392 16.25 -12.66 -17.51
C ILE A 392 15.35 -11.96 -18.53
N LEU A 393 15.72 -12.01 -19.79
CA LEU A 393 14.82 -11.73 -20.90
C LEU A 393 14.59 -13.04 -21.63
N ASP A 394 13.41 -13.63 -21.52
CA ASP A 394 13.06 -14.79 -22.31
C ASP A 394 12.38 -14.36 -23.61
N VAL A 395 12.70 -15.03 -24.71
CA VAL A 395 12.12 -14.71 -26.03
C VAL A 395 10.88 -15.55 -26.33
N GLY A 396 10.65 -16.57 -25.50
CA GLY A 396 9.38 -17.26 -25.34
C GLY A 396 9.54 -18.77 -25.16
N GLY A 397 8.43 -19.49 -25.10
CA GLY A 397 8.41 -20.91 -24.72
C GLY A 397 7.48 -21.07 -23.52
N ASP A 398 7.09 -22.30 -23.18
CA ASP A 398 6.27 -22.53 -21.97
C ASP A 398 7.22 -22.83 -20.79
N ASP A 399 7.66 -21.77 -20.13
CA ASP A 399 8.81 -21.73 -19.23
C ASP A 399 8.45 -21.93 -17.76
N GLU A 400 9.46 -22.24 -16.95
CA GLU A 400 9.33 -22.36 -15.50
C GLU A 400 10.35 -21.49 -14.78
N TYR A 401 9.87 -20.55 -13.97
CA TYR A 401 10.68 -19.61 -13.20
C TYR A 401 10.61 -19.95 -11.71
N LEU A 402 11.60 -20.69 -11.22
CA LEU A 402 11.65 -21.14 -9.83
C LEU A 402 12.49 -20.20 -8.97
N ASP A 403 11.87 -19.50 -8.03
CA ASP A 403 12.53 -18.53 -7.12
C ASP A 403 13.34 -17.43 -7.85
N CYS A 404 12.91 -17.08 -9.07
CA CYS A 404 13.42 -15.95 -9.86
C CYS A 404 12.68 -14.65 -9.50
N ALA A 405 13.12 -13.52 -10.07
CA ALA A 405 12.54 -12.20 -9.80
C ALA A 405 12.39 -11.92 -8.29
N ASN A 406 13.45 -12.17 -7.52
CA ASN A 406 13.49 -11.83 -6.10
C ASN A 406 14.78 -11.10 -5.73
N THR A 407 14.65 -10.09 -4.89
CA THR A 407 15.78 -9.34 -4.37
C THR A 407 16.42 -10.03 -3.17
N ARG A 408 17.71 -9.79 -3.01
CA ARG A 408 18.56 -10.36 -1.96
C ARG A 408 19.57 -9.31 -1.52
N LEU A 409 20.27 -9.58 -0.42
CA LEU A 409 21.35 -8.69 0.05
C LEU A 409 22.41 -8.44 -1.03
N ASP A 410 22.78 -9.49 -1.76
CA ASP A 410 23.76 -9.47 -2.85
C ASP A 410 23.17 -9.12 -4.23
N ARG A 411 21.85 -9.03 -4.33
CA ARG A 411 21.12 -8.72 -5.57
C ARG A 411 19.99 -7.74 -5.29
N GLY A 412 20.30 -6.46 -5.45
CA GLY A 412 19.35 -5.40 -5.17
C GLY A 412 18.25 -5.19 -6.21
N ILE A 413 18.47 -5.72 -7.41
CA ILE A 413 17.52 -5.66 -8.51
C ILE A 413 17.39 -7.04 -9.12
N SER A 414 16.16 -7.46 -9.38
CA SER A 414 15.87 -8.66 -10.15
C SER A 414 14.75 -8.39 -11.15
N ALA A 415 14.93 -8.74 -12.41
CA ALA A 415 13.88 -8.61 -13.41
C ALA A 415 13.75 -9.89 -14.24
N VAL A 416 12.52 -10.29 -14.52
CA VAL A 416 12.18 -11.25 -15.57
C VAL A 416 11.31 -10.51 -16.57
N ILE A 417 11.62 -10.69 -17.85
CA ILE A 417 10.84 -10.15 -18.95
C ILE A 417 10.59 -11.33 -19.87
N ASP A 418 9.39 -11.88 -19.85
CA ASP A 418 9.00 -12.90 -20.82
C ASP A 418 8.28 -12.23 -21.99
N LEU A 419 8.49 -12.75 -23.20
CA LEU A 419 7.87 -12.17 -24.39
C LEU A 419 6.67 -12.96 -24.89
N LYS A 420 6.56 -14.25 -24.54
CA LYS A 420 5.50 -15.16 -24.96
C LYS A 420 5.65 -16.55 -24.31
N GLY A 421 4.59 -17.09 -23.73
CA GLY A 421 4.58 -18.46 -23.24
C GLY A 421 3.32 -18.76 -22.45
N ASP A 422 2.95 -20.03 -22.26
CA ASP A 422 2.09 -20.34 -21.09
C ASP A 422 3.03 -20.76 -19.94
N ASP A 423 3.41 -19.80 -19.10
CA ASP A 423 4.51 -19.88 -18.14
C ASP A 423 4.07 -20.18 -16.71
N HIS A 424 5.03 -20.67 -15.91
CA HIS A 424 4.85 -20.90 -14.48
C HIS A 424 5.94 -20.23 -13.64
N TYR A 425 5.53 -19.21 -12.90
CA TYR A 425 6.35 -18.47 -11.95
C TYR A 425 6.10 -18.99 -10.54
N ARG A 426 7.07 -19.65 -9.93
CA ARG A 426 6.88 -20.37 -8.67
C ARG A 426 7.90 -19.98 -7.61
N SER A 427 7.43 -19.76 -6.39
CA SER A 427 8.27 -19.54 -5.21
C SER A 427 8.22 -20.74 -4.26
N THR A 428 9.37 -21.19 -3.77
CA THR A 428 9.46 -22.28 -2.78
C THR A 428 9.52 -21.79 -1.34
N GLY A 429 9.78 -20.50 -1.13
CA GLY A 429 9.87 -19.88 0.19
C GLY A 429 9.24 -18.50 0.25
N LYS A 430 9.35 -17.89 1.43
CA LYS A 430 8.99 -16.48 1.66
C LYS A 430 9.91 -15.57 0.83
N TRP A 431 9.40 -14.41 0.39
CA TRP A 431 10.12 -13.47 -0.49
C TRP A 431 10.28 -14.04 -1.91
N GLY A 432 9.12 -14.37 -2.48
CA GLY A 432 8.94 -15.05 -3.75
C GLY A 432 9.09 -14.18 -5.00
N VAL A 433 8.50 -14.66 -6.09
CA VAL A 433 8.51 -14.02 -7.42
C VAL A 433 7.99 -12.59 -7.37
N ALA A 434 8.58 -11.71 -8.19
CA ALA A 434 8.30 -10.27 -8.19
C ALA A 434 8.34 -9.59 -6.80
N CYS A 435 9.06 -10.16 -5.81
CA CYS A 435 9.13 -9.57 -4.48
C CYS A 435 10.26 -8.55 -4.31
N GLY A 436 9.89 -7.29 -4.06
CA GLY A 436 10.80 -6.19 -3.73
C GLY A 436 11.15 -6.12 -2.25
N MET A 437 11.97 -7.04 -1.76
CA MET A 437 12.52 -6.99 -0.40
C MET A 437 13.77 -6.10 -0.38
N LEU A 438 13.65 -4.89 0.18
CA LEU A 438 14.72 -3.89 0.24
C LEU A 438 15.42 -3.71 -1.12
N GLY A 439 14.66 -3.62 -2.21
CA GLY A 439 15.16 -3.54 -3.58
C GLY A 439 14.06 -3.49 -4.61
N THR A 440 14.41 -3.60 -5.89
CA THR A 440 13.46 -3.54 -7.01
C THR A 440 13.34 -4.92 -7.65
N SER A 441 12.13 -5.47 -7.69
CA SER A 441 11.84 -6.73 -8.35
C SER A 441 10.70 -6.58 -9.34
N ILE A 442 10.90 -7.08 -10.56
CA ILE A 442 9.96 -6.88 -11.67
C ILE A 442 9.74 -8.20 -12.42
N ILE A 443 8.50 -8.48 -12.76
CA ILE A 443 8.12 -9.38 -13.86
C ILE A 443 7.35 -8.53 -14.89
N ASP A 444 7.74 -8.57 -16.17
CA ASP A 444 6.99 -8.04 -17.32
C ASP A 444 6.71 -9.23 -18.25
N ASP A 445 5.57 -9.88 -18.04
CA ASP A 445 5.02 -10.91 -18.92
C ASP A 445 4.18 -10.24 -20.01
N ARG A 446 4.23 -10.75 -21.24
CA ARG A 446 3.66 -10.05 -22.40
C ARG A 446 2.54 -10.78 -23.11
N GLU A 447 2.55 -12.09 -23.09
CA GLU A 447 1.58 -12.92 -23.81
C GLU A 447 1.57 -14.32 -23.21
N GLY A 448 0.43 -14.79 -22.71
CA GLY A 448 0.38 -16.15 -22.19
C GLY A 448 -0.94 -16.55 -21.59
N ASN A 449 -1.00 -17.70 -20.93
CA ASN A 449 -1.95 -17.97 -19.87
C ASN A 449 -1.14 -18.54 -18.70
N ASP A 450 -0.79 -17.67 -17.79
CA ASP A 450 0.31 -17.85 -16.87
C ASP A 450 -0.18 -18.23 -15.48
N THR A 451 0.71 -18.83 -14.71
CA THR A 451 0.46 -19.13 -13.31
C THR A 451 1.57 -18.54 -12.45
N TYR A 452 1.19 -17.69 -11.51
CA TYR A 452 2.06 -17.06 -10.52
C TYR A 452 1.75 -17.64 -9.14
N GLU A 453 2.63 -18.48 -8.62
CA GLU A 453 2.47 -19.18 -7.35
C GLU A 453 3.51 -18.70 -6.33
N CYS A 454 3.05 -18.23 -5.17
CA CYS A 454 3.92 -18.00 -4.03
C CYS A 454 3.23 -18.34 -2.70
N GLY A 455 4.05 -18.58 -1.67
CA GLY A 455 3.58 -18.55 -0.29
C GLY A 455 3.38 -17.11 0.15
N ASP A 456 4.10 -16.69 1.18
CA ASP A 456 4.00 -15.30 1.66
C ASP A 456 5.01 -14.40 0.95
N TRP A 457 4.64 -13.13 0.75
CA TRP A 457 5.51 -12.09 0.16
C TRP A 457 6.04 -12.46 -1.23
N GLY A 458 5.19 -12.42 -2.24
CA GLY A 458 5.54 -12.59 -3.66
C GLY A 458 4.38 -12.10 -4.54
N ILE A 459 4.47 -12.29 -5.85
CA ILE A 459 3.47 -11.81 -6.82
C ILE A 459 3.31 -10.28 -6.71
N GLY A 460 4.39 -9.55 -6.99
CA GLY A 460 4.40 -8.09 -6.91
C GLY A 460 4.44 -7.54 -5.48
N ALA A 461 4.72 -8.36 -4.45
CA ALA A 461 4.80 -7.88 -3.07
C ALA A 461 6.07 -7.05 -2.80
N ALA A 462 6.05 -6.17 -1.79
CA ALA A 462 7.25 -5.41 -1.41
C ALA A 462 7.40 -5.14 0.08
N PHE A 463 8.62 -5.27 0.59
CA PHE A 463 8.97 -4.81 1.94
C PHE A 463 10.18 -3.89 1.88
N GLY A 464 9.95 -2.59 2.06
CA GLY A 464 11.03 -1.61 2.00
C GLY A 464 11.62 -1.46 0.59
N GLY A 465 10.85 -1.69 -0.46
CA GLY A 465 11.33 -1.74 -1.84
C GLY A 465 10.19 -1.62 -2.85
N ILE A 466 10.42 -2.09 -4.07
CA ILE A 466 9.47 -2.10 -5.18
C ILE A 466 9.32 -3.53 -5.69
N GLY A 467 8.12 -4.09 -5.64
CA GLY A 467 7.75 -5.35 -6.26
C GLY A 467 6.67 -5.08 -7.28
N LEU A 468 6.89 -5.49 -8.53
CA LEU A 468 5.94 -5.28 -9.62
C LEU A 468 5.82 -6.55 -10.45
N LEU A 469 4.58 -6.93 -10.72
CA LEU A 469 4.22 -7.91 -11.73
C LEU A 469 3.35 -7.18 -12.75
N ILE A 470 3.78 -7.18 -14.00
CA ILE A 470 3.04 -6.63 -15.13
C ILE A 470 2.73 -7.80 -16.04
N ASP A 471 1.46 -8.18 -16.09
CA ASP A 471 0.93 -9.11 -17.08
C ASP A 471 0.16 -8.30 -18.12
N ARG A 472 0.42 -8.55 -19.40
CA ARG A 472 -0.20 -7.76 -20.46
C ARG A 472 -1.37 -8.45 -21.10
N LYS A 473 -1.46 -9.77 -20.99
CA LYS A 473 -2.41 -10.56 -21.77
C LYS A 473 -2.40 -12.02 -21.37
N GLY A 474 -3.56 -12.51 -20.94
CA GLY A 474 -3.76 -13.94 -20.77
C GLY A 474 -5.09 -14.31 -20.17
N ASN A 475 -5.15 -15.48 -19.53
CA ASN A 475 -6.20 -15.79 -18.55
C ASN A 475 -5.48 -16.47 -17.40
N ASP A 476 -5.11 -15.67 -16.42
CA ASP A 476 -3.97 -15.94 -15.58
C ASP A 476 -4.41 -16.31 -14.17
N ARG A 477 -3.49 -16.94 -13.45
CA ARG A 477 -3.73 -17.41 -12.08
C ARG A 477 -2.69 -16.84 -11.14
N TYR A 478 -3.13 -15.96 -10.26
CA TYR A 478 -2.36 -15.38 -9.18
C TYR A 478 -2.70 -16.12 -7.88
N LEU A 479 -1.82 -17.05 -7.48
CA LEU A 479 -2.01 -17.96 -6.35
C LEU A 479 -1.02 -17.63 -5.24
N GLY A 480 -1.48 -16.86 -4.25
CA GLY A 480 -0.65 -16.33 -3.18
C GLY A 480 -1.03 -16.82 -1.77
N GLY A 481 -0.08 -16.76 -0.84
CA GLY A 481 -0.35 -16.85 0.59
C GLY A 481 -0.72 -15.49 1.19
N THR A 482 -0.25 -15.24 2.41
CA THR A 482 -0.52 -13.99 3.14
C THR A 482 0.50 -12.90 2.76
N ASN A 483 0.07 -11.65 2.62
CA ASN A 483 0.90 -10.52 2.15
C ASN A 483 1.59 -10.77 0.79
N SER A 484 0.87 -11.33 -0.18
CA SER A 484 1.43 -11.66 -1.49
C SER A 484 0.99 -10.65 -2.56
N ILE A 485 -0.05 -10.99 -3.33
CA ILE A 485 -0.53 -10.32 -4.55
C ILE A 485 -0.60 -8.80 -4.38
N GLY A 486 0.39 -8.08 -4.92
CA GLY A 486 0.43 -6.61 -4.89
C GLY A 486 0.41 -6.01 -3.48
N CYS A 487 0.89 -6.73 -2.45
CA CYS A 487 0.92 -6.24 -1.06
C CYS A 487 2.22 -5.48 -0.78
N ALA A 488 2.19 -4.41 0.04
CA ALA A 488 3.42 -3.73 0.42
C ALA A 488 3.48 -3.15 1.83
N ALA A 489 4.64 -3.26 2.46
CA ALA A 489 5.03 -2.52 3.66
C ALA A 489 6.25 -1.64 3.35
N TYR A 490 6.21 -0.36 3.75
CA TYR A 490 7.30 0.60 3.57
C TYR A 490 7.84 0.69 2.13
N GLY A 491 7.01 0.38 1.14
CA GLY A 491 7.43 0.21 -0.25
C GLY A 491 6.23 0.22 -1.19
N VAL A 492 6.45 -0.19 -2.43
CA VAL A 492 5.41 -0.27 -3.45
C VAL A 492 5.31 -1.68 -3.97
N GLY A 493 4.14 -2.27 -3.85
CA GLY A 493 3.80 -3.60 -4.33
C GLY A 493 2.64 -3.49 -5.29
N GLY A 494 2.77 -4.11 -6.46
CA GLY A 494 1.83 -3.93 -7.55
C GLY A 494 1.68 -5.17 -8.42
N VAL A 495 0.44 -5.48 -8.76
CA VAL A 495 0.09 -6.30 -9.93
C VAL A 495 -0.64 -5.40 -10.92
N ILE A 496 -0.21 -5.41 -12.18
CA ILE A 496 -0.85 -4.70 -13.29
C ILE A 496 -1.20 -5.77 -14.31
N ASP A 497 -2.48 -6.05 -14.45
CA ASP A 497 -3.04 -6.95 -15.46
C ASP A 497 -3.83 -6.13 -16.48
N LEU A 498 -3.58 -6.34 -17.77
CA LEU A 498 -4.13 -5.49 -18.83
C LEU A 498 -5.30 -6.10 -19.59
N GLU A 499 -5.31 -7.43 -19.78
CA GLU A 499 -6.27 -8.15 -20.60
C GLU A 499 -6.38 -9.59 -20.12
N GLY A 500 -7.56 -10.03 -19.68
CA GLY A 500 -7.75 -11.45 -19.37
C GLY A 500 -9.09 -11.81 -18.76
N ASN A 501 -9.17 -13.00 -18.16
CA ASN A 501 -10.24 -13.33 -17.20
C ASN A 501 -9.57 -14.12 -16.08
N ASP A 502 -9.22 -13.41 -15.04
CA ASP A 502 -8.12 -13.81 -14.18
C ASP A 502 -8.62 -14.25 -12.81
N ILE A 503 -7.80 -15.06 -12.14
CA ILE A 503 -8.08 -15.58 -10.81
C ILE A 503 -7.01 -15.10 -9.86
N TYR A 504 -7.42 -14.24 -8.93
CA TYR A 504 -6.64 -13.79 -7.80
C TYR A 504 -7.09 -14.56 -6.56
N ASP A 505 -6.29 -15.55 -6.16
CA ASP A 505 -6.58 -16.40 -5.01
C ASP A 505 -5.47 -16.27 -3.97
N SER A 506 -5.84 -15.80 -2.79
CA SER A 506 -4.91 -15.59 -1.70
C SER A 506 -5.51 -15.82 -0.32
N HIS A 507 -4.68 -15.73 0.71
CA HIS A 507 -5.08 -15.91 2.10
C HIS A 507 -5.43 -14.58 2.78
N GLY A 508 -4.54 -13.98 3.59
CA GLY A 508 -4.81 -12.75 4.33
C GLY A 508 -3.96 -11.56 3.86
N TYR A 509 -4.52 -10.35 3.97
CA TYR A 509 -3.78 -9.10 3.73
C TYR A 509 -2.96 -9.07 2.44
N SER A 510 -3.52 -9.60 1.35
CA SER A 510 -2.77 -9.89 0.15
C SER A 510 -3.14 -8.91 -0.97
N VAL A 511 -4.22 -9.20 -1.71
CA VAL A 511 -4.63 -8.51 -2.94
C VAL A 511 -4.66 -6.99 -2.77
N GLY A 512 -3.63 -6.32 -3.27
CA GLY A 512 -3.52 -4.86 -3.24
C GLY A 512 -3.58 -4.29 -1.83
N CYS A 513 -3.00 -4.99 -0.85
CA CYS A 513 -3.04 -4.57 0.55
C CYS A 513 -1.87 -3.64 0.91
N GLY A 514 -2.18 -2.48 1.50
CA GLY A 514 -1.19 -1.55 2.03
C GLY A 514 -0.87 -1.82 3.49
N GLN A 515 0.21 -2.56 3.76
CA GLN A 515 0.80 -2.67 5.09
C GLN A 515 1.49 -1.34 5.50
N PRO A 516 2.01 -1.19 6.73
CA PRO A 516 2.50 0.09 7.20
C PRO A 516 3.48 0.80 6.28
N GLY A 517 3.19 2.07 5.98
CA GLY A 517 4.00 2.91 5.10
C GLY A 517 4.15 2.40 3.67
N GLY A 518 3.38 1.38 3.28
CA GLY A 518 3.41 0.79 1.95
C GLY A 518 2.21 1.15 1.09
N ILE A 519 2.38 0.95 -0.21
CA ILE A 519 1.31 1.06 -1.19
C ILE A 519 1.21 -0.29 -1.88
N GLY A 520 0.12 -0.99 -1.60
CA GLY A 520 -0.25 -2.19 -2.31
C GLY A 520 -1.33 -1.90 -3.32
N PHE A 521 -1.20 -2.40 -4.54
CA PHE A 521 -2.25 -2.29 -5.54
C PHE A 521 -2.36 -3.51 -6.45
N VAL A 522 -3.58 -3.75 -6.91
CA VAL A 522 -3.86 -4.52 -8.13
C VAL A 522 -4.61 -3.59 -9.07
N LEU A 523 -4.10 -3.43 -10.29
CA LEU A 523 -4.78 -2.72 -11.37
C LEU A 523 -5.15 -3.75 -12.41
N ASP A 524 -6.44 -3.95 -12.59
CA ASP A 524 -6.98 -4.91 -13.55
C ASP A 524 -7.80 -4.13 -14.59
N HIS A 525 -7.23 -4.00 -15.78
CA HIS A 525 -7.74 -3.05 -16.76
C HIS A 525 -8.96 -3.61 -17.52
N ALA A 526 -9.03 -4.92 -17.76
CA ALA A 526 -10.10 -5.53 -18.55
C ALA A 526 -10.21 -7.04 -18.34
N GLY A 527 -11.41 -7.50 -17.98
CA GLY A 527 -11.70 -8.92 -17.84
C GLY A 527 -12.99 -9.17 -17.06
N ASP A 528 -13.37 -10.45 -16.95
CA ASP A 528 -14.37 -10.94 -15.98
C ASP A 528 -13.67 -11.68 -14.82
N ASP A 529 -13.05 -10.92 -13.93
CA ASP A 529 -12.04 -11.43 -12.97
C ASP A 529 -12.63 -11.85 -11.63
N ARG A 530 -11.86 -12.68 -10.90
CA ARG A 530 -12.27 -13.22 -9.60
C ARG A 530 -11.23 -13.00 -8.54
N TYR A 531 -11.68 -12.35 -7.46
CA TYR A 531 -10.84 -12.04 -6.30
C TYR A 531 -11.28 -12.82 -5.08
N ARG A 532 -10.34 -13.54 -4.46
CA ARG A 532 -10.51 -14.25 -3.20
C ARG A 532 -9.31 -14.01 -2.30
N CYS A 533 -9.57 -13.59 -1.06
CA CYS A 533 -8.55 -13.38 -0.03
C CYS A 533 -9.07 -14.02 1.26
N THR A 534 -8.96 -15.34 1.39
CA THR A 534 -9.49 -16.07 2.55
C THR A 534 -8.92 -17.49 2.66
N GLY A 535 -9.17 -18.19 3.78
CA GLY A 535 -8.95 -19.65 3.89
C GLY A 535 -7.80 -20.11 4.78
N GLU A 536 -7.06 -19.19 5.42
CA GLU A 536 -5.95 -19.56 6.32
C GLU A 536 -6.37 -19.53 7.80
N GLU A 537 -6.92 -18.41 8.26
CA GLU A 537 -7.32 -18.23 9.66
C GLU A 537 -8.85 -18.19 9.81
N PRO A 538 -9.44 -18.86 10.82
CA PRO A 538 -10.87 -18.76 11.09
C PRO A 538 -11.32 -17.33 11.36
N SER A 539 -12.56 -17.02 10.99
CA SER A 539 -13.19 -15.75 11.30
C SER A 539 -13.22 -15.50 12.82
N GLY A 540 -12.91 -14.27 13.24
CA GLY A 540 -13.00 -13.84 14.64
C GLY A 540 -14.44 -13.88 15.21
N TYR A 541 -15.45 -14.07 14.37
CA TYR A 541 -16.84 -14.26 14.78
C TYR A 541 -17.14 -15.69 15.26
N GLY A 542 -16.24 -16.64 15.03
CA GLY A 542 -16.35 -18.02 15.54
C GLY A 542 -17.33 -18.92 14.80
N THR A 543 -17.82 -18.51 13.63
CA THR A 543 -18.67 -19.34 12.77
C THR A 543 -17.82 -20.40 12.07
N GLU A 544 -18.22 -21.67 12.17
CA GLU A 544 -17.54 -22.77 11.51
C GLU A 544 -17.61 -22.63 9.98
N GLY A 545 -16.47 -22.76 9.30
CA GLY A 545 -16.36 -22.62 7.84
C GLY A 545 -16.29 -21.17 7.34
N GLU A 546 -16.38 -20.18 8.23
CA GLU A 546 -16.06 -18.79 7.91
C GLU A 546 -14.61 -18.48 8.25
N TRP A 547 -13.92 -17.87 7.29
CA TRP A 547 -12.51 -17.54 7.37
C TRP A 547 -12.33 -16.03 7.44
N MET A 548 -11.19 -15.58 7.94
CA MET A 548 -10.81 -14.17 7.84
C MET A 548 -10.76 -13.78 6.35
N GLY A 549 -11.56 -12.78 5.97
CA GLY A 549 -11.64 -12.29 4.59
C GLY A 549 -10.97 -10.92 4.37
N GLY A 550 -10.27 -10.41 5.39
CA GLY A 550 -9.64 -9.09 5.33
C GLY A 550 -8.35 -9.15 4.51
N GLY A 551 -8.28 -8.36 3.44
CA GLY A 551 -7.02 -8.24 2.69
C GLY A 551 -7.11 -7.80 1.24
N ILE A 552 -8.29 -7.48 0.72
CA ILE A 552 -8.47 -6.95 -0.64
C ILE A 552 -8.60 -5.43 -0.56
N GLY A 553 -7.69 -4.71 -1.23
CA GLY A 553 -7.77 -3.25 -1.41
C GLY A 553 -7.83 -2.46 -0.10
N CYS A 554 -7.18 -2.96 0.95
CA CYS A 554 -7.26 -2.35 2.29
C CYS A 554 -5.91 -1.84 2.79
N GLY A 555 -5.93 -0.74 3.53
CA GLY A 555 -4.80 -0.30 4.35
C GLY A 555 -4.82 -0.96 5.72
N PHE A 556 -3.72 -1.60 6.12
CA PHE A 556 -3.59 -2.27 7.41
C PHE A 556 -2.38 -1.77 8.21
N GLY A 557 -2.64 -1.32 9.44
CA GLY A 557 -1.62 -0.84 10.37
C GLY A 557 -1.22 -1.89 11.40
N TRP A 558 0.03 -1.86 11.84
CA TRP A 558 0.46 -2.66 12.99
C TRP A 558 0.16 -1.89 14.27
N ARG A 559 -0.91 -2.30 14.96
CA ARG A 559 -1.42 -1.62 16.16
C ARG A 559 -0.29 -1.36 17.16
N THR A 560 -0.21 -0.13 17.67
CA THR A 560 0.85 0.39 18.57
C THR A 560 2.26 0.55 17.98
N LEU A 561 2.50 0.11 16.74
CA LEU A 561 3.81 0.19 16.09
C LEU A 561 3.82 1.18 14.93
N ALA A 562 2.88 1.05 13.98
CA ALA A 562 2.84 1.87 12.77
C ALA A 562 1.42 1.99 12.21
N CYS A 563 1.11 3.15 11.63
CA CYS A 563 -0.11 3.36 10.85
C CYS A 563 -0.12 2.46 9.60
N GLY A 564 -1.31 2.24 9.02
CA GLY A 564 -1.44 1.45 7.79
C GLY A 564 -0.94 2.18 6.56
N GLY A 565 -0.86 1.43 5.46
CA GLY A 565 -0.57 1.96 4.13
C GLY A 565 -1.82 2.22 3.30
N ILE A 566 -1.61 2.40 2.00
CA ILE A 566 -2.70 2.46 1.00
C ILE A 566 -2.84 1.09 0.35
N GLY A 567 -4.08 0.56 0.34
CA GLY A 567 -4.43 -0.60 -0.46
C GLY A 567 -5.43 -0.22 -1.55
N LEU A 568 -5.25 -0.75 -2.76
CA LEU A 568 -6.07 -0.46 -3.94
C LEU A 568 -6.33 -1.74 -4.75
N VAL A 569 -7.57 -1.91 -5.20
CA VAL A 569 -7.92 -2.82 -6.29
C VAL A 569 -8.82 -2.02 -7.20
N VAL A 570 -8.41 -1.85 -8.45
CA VAL A 570 -9.08 -1.00 -9.45
C VAL A 570 -9.51 -1.84 -10.63
#